data_AF-A0A257KUZ9-F1
#
_entry.id   AF-A0A257KUZ9-F1
#
_cell.length_a   1.000
_cell.length_b   1.000
_cell.length_c   1.000
_cell.angle_alpha   90.00
_cell.angle_beta   90.00
_cell.angle_gamma   90.00
#
_symmetry.space_group_name_H-M   'P 1'
#
loop_
_entity.id
_entity.type
_entity.pdbx_description
1 polymer ?
#
loop_
_entity_poly.entity_id
_entity_poly.type
_entity_poly.pdbx_seq_one_letter_code
_entity_poly.pdbx_strand_id
1 'polypeptide(L)' 'MEQIAKIDMALDELLVSLGGMVLRLSHPQVTRTHEERMALARSVNQFATCAARSRDPRVLRLNEDLKASLKPRLRLVASR' A
#
# COMPACT_ATOMS: atom_id res chain seq x y z
N MET A 1 14.06 15.76 22.11
CA MET A 1 12.70 15.38 21.67
C MET A 1 12.38 15.93 20.28
N GLU A 2 12.67 17.20 19.98
CA GLU A 2 12.39 17.79 18.64
C GLU A 2 13.07 17.07 17.46
N GLN A 3 14.31 16.59 17.63
CA GLN A 3 15.00 15.83 16.57
C GLN A 3 14.29 14.51 16.25
N ILE A 4 13.74 13.83 17.26
CA ILE A 4 12.97 12.59 17.09
C ILE A 4 11.68 12.89 16.33
N ALA A 5 10.98 13.97 16.70
CA ALA A 5 9.78 14.40 15.99
C ALA A 5 10.06 14.75 14.51
N LYS A 6 11.22 15.37 14.21
CA LYS A 6 11.65 15.63 12.83
C LYS A 6 11.93 14.34 12.05
N ILE A 7 12.53 13.33 12.70
CA ILE A 7 12.75 12.01 12.10
C ILE A 7 11.42 11.34 11.81
N ASP A 8 10.47 11.34 12.75
CA ASP A 8 9.14 10.75 12.55
C ASP A 8 8.41 11.39 11.36
N MET A 9 8.43 12.72 11.27
CA MET A 9 7.86 13.44 10.13
C MET A 9 8.56 13.06 8.80
N ALA A 10 9.89 12.96 8.78
CA ALA A 10 10.62 12.56 7.58
C ALA A 10 10.30 11.12 7.17
N LEU A 11 10.14 10.20 8.14
CA LEU A 11 9.72 8.83 7.89
C LEU A 11 8.30 8.78 7.32
N ASP A 12 7.38 9.60 7.83
CA ASP A 12 6.01 9.69 7.31
C ASP A 12 6.00 10.18 5.86
N GLU A 13 6.81 11.18 5.49
CA GLU A 13 6.93 11.64 4.08
C GLU A 13 7.52 10.57 3.16
N LEU A 14 8.50 9.80 3.63
CA LEU A 14 9.05 8.66 2.90
C LEU A 14 7.97 7.57 2.71
N LEU A 15 7.16 7.31 3.73
CA LEU A 15 6.04 6.37 3.63
C LEU A 15 4.98 6.87 2.66
N VAL A 16 4.63 8.15 2.64
CA VAL A 16 3.69 8.72 1.65
C VAL A 16 4.20 8.46 0.24
N SER A 17 5.49 8.74 -0.01
CA SER A 17 6.12 8.53 -1.32
C SER A 17 6.14 7.06 -1.73
N LEU A 18 6.55 6.18 -0.81
CA LEU A 18 6.59 4.73 -1.04
C LEU A 18 5.19 4.16 -1.30
N GLY A 19 4.22 4.49 -0.45
CA GLY A 19 2.84 4.01 -0.58
C GLY A 19 2.22 4.44 -1.91
N GLY A 20 2.50 5.68 -2.36
CA GLY A 20 2.11 6.15 -3.67
C GLY A 20 2.72 5.34 -4.83
N MET A 21 3.99 4.96 -4.73
CA MET A 21 4.64 4.09 -5.73
C MET A 21 4.02 2.69 -5.76
N VAL A 22 3.84 2.06 -4.59
CA VAL A 22 3.22 0.73 -4.50
C VAL A 22 1.78 0.76 -5.04
N LEU A 23 1.04 1.84 -4.81
CA LEU A 23 -0.31 1.99 -5.32
C LEU A 23 -0.34 2.06 -6.85
N ARG A 24 0.63 2.74 -7.47
CA ARG A 24 0.77 2.72 -8.95
C ARG A 24 1.09 1.33 -9.47
N LEU A 25 1.95 0.58 -8.79
CA LEU A 25 2.24 -0.82 -9.16
C LEU A 25 0.99 -1.71 -9.09
N SER A 26 0.04 -1.40 -8.20
CA SER A 26 -1.21 -2.15 -8.07
C SER A 26 -2.15 -2.06 -9.29
N HIS A 27 -1.88 -1.14 -10.22
CA HIS A 27 -2.69 -0.98 -11.41
C HIS A 27 -2.68 -2.27 -12.26
N PRO A 28 -3.83 -2.76 -12.78
CA PRO A 28 -3.90 -4.02 -13.53
C PRO A 28 -3.09 -4.04 -14.82
N GLN A 29 -2.74 -2.87 -15.36
CA GLN A 29 -1.86 -2.76 -16.53
C GLN A 29 -0.37 -2.82 -16.16
N VAL A 30 -0.02 -2.77 -14.88
CA VAL A 30 1.37 -2.89 -14.38
C VAL A 30 1.59 -4.27 -13.77
N THR A 31 0.78 -4.64 -12.76
CA THR A 31 0.78 -5.98 -12.16
C THR A 31 -0.21 -6.87 -12.89
N ARG A 32 0.28 -7.76 -13.76
CA ARG A 32 -0.52 -8.59 -14.68
C ARG A 32 -0.42 -10.07 -14.37
N THR A 33 0.76 -10.54 -13.98
CA THR A 33 1.02 -11.96 -13.73
C THR A 33 0.69 -12.34 -12.29
N HIS A 34 0.54 -13.64 -12.05
CA HIS A 34 0.36 -14.15 -10.70
C HIS A 34 1.57 -13.83 -9.81
N GLU A 35 2.79 -13.98 -10.34
CA GLU A 35 4.02 -13.69 -9.59
C GLU A 35 4.14 -12.21 -9.20
N GLU A 36 3.85 -11.30 -10.13
CA GLU A 36 3.81 -9.86 -9.85
C GLU A 36 2.74 -9.53 -8.80
N ARG A 37 1.58 -10.19 -8.86
CA ARG A 37 0.51 -10.04 -7.87
C ARG A 37 0.97 -10.47 -6.48
N MET A 38 1.71 -11.57 -6.39
CA MET A 38 2.29 -12.04 -5.14
C MET A 38 3.39 -11.09 -4.62
N ALA A 39 4.22 -10.54 -5.51
CA ALA A 39 5.21 -9.52 -5.14
C ALA A 39 4.54 -8.26 -4.59
N LEU A 40 3.50 -7.76 -5.28
CA LEU A 40 2.69 -6.63 -4.82
C LEU A 40 2.09 -6.90 -3.44
N ALA A 41 1.52 -8.09 -3.21
CA ALA A 41 0.97 -8.45 -1.90
C ALA A 41 2.02 -8.38 -0.78
N ARG A 42 3.25 -8.82 -1.05
CA ARG A 42 4.37 -8.68 -0.09
C ARG A 42 4.70 -7.22 0.18
N SER A 43 4.80 -6.38 -0.85
CA SER A 43 5.06 -4.95 -0.70
C SER A 43 3.96 -4.24 0.11
N VAL A 44 2.70 -4.57 -0.13
CA VAL A 44 1.57 -4.02 0.64
C VAL A 44 1.63 -4.46 2.11
N ASN A 45 1.96 -5.72 2.40
CA ASN A 45 2.09 -6.20 3.78
C ASN A 45 3.26 -5.51 4.52
N GLN A 46 4.38 -5.29 3.85
CA GLN A 46 5.51 -4.53 4.40
C GLN A 46 5.12 -3.09 4.68
N PHE A 47 4.47 -2.43 3.72
CA PHE A 47 3.95 -1.07 3.91
C PHE A 47 3.00 -1.00 5.11
N ALA A 48 2.05 -1.93 5.22
CA ALA A 48 1.08 -1.97 6.31
C ALA A 48 1.75 -2.10 7.69
N THR A 49 2.84 -2.86 7.78
CA THR A 49 3.62 -3.02 9.01
C THR A 49 4.23 -1.68 9.46
N CYS A 50 4.77 -0.90 8.51
CA CYS A 50 5.30 0.44 8.81
C CYS A 50 4.17 1.44 9.13
N ALA A 51 3.11 1.44 8.33
CA ALA A 51 1.97 2.34 8.47
C ALA A 51 1.24 2.18 9.82
N ALA A 52 1.25 0.98 10.42
CA ALA A 52 0.62 0.72 11.72
C ALA A 52 1.18 1.56 12.88
N ARG A 53 2.40 2.10 12.73
CA ARG A 53 3.03 2.97 13.73
C ARG A 53 2.94 4.46 13.40
N SER A 54 2.51 4.81 12.19
CA SER A 54 2.37 6.20 11.75
C SER A 54 1.09 6.83 12.32
N ARG A 55 1.14 8.14 12.56
CA ARG A 55 -0.04 8.96 12.89
C ARG A 55 -0.44 9.87 11.73
N ASP A 56 0.29 9.84 10.62
CA ASP A 56 -0.01 10.67 9.46
C ASP A 56 -1.26 10.13 8.72
N PRO A 57 -2.33 10.93 8.58
CA PRO A 57 -3.56 10.50 7.93
C PRO A 57 -3.38 10.10 6.45
N ARG A 58 -2.36 10.64 5.76
CA ARG A 58 -2.01 10.27 4.39
C ARG A 58 -1.48 8.84 4.33
N VAL A 59 -0.61 8.48 5.27
CA VAL A 59 -0.06 7.12 5.39
C VAL A 59 -1.16 6.12 5.71
N LEU A 60 -2.06 6.46 6.64
CA LEU A 60 -3.19 5.61 6.99
C LEU A 60 -4.16 5.41 5.81
N ARG A 61 -4.46 6.47 5.04
CA ARG A 61 -5.29 6.36 3.84
C ARG A 61 -4.65 5.48 2.77
N LEU A 62 -3.35 5.69 2.49
CA LEU A 62 -2.61 4.85 1.55
C LEU A 62 -2.61 3.37 1.96
N ASN A 63 -2.52 3.07 3.26
CA ASN A 63 -2.60 1.69 3.74
C ASN A 63 -3.93 1.03 3.38
N GLU A 64 -5.03 1.74 3.55
CA GLU A 64 -6.36 1.22 3.22
C GLU A 64 -6.57 1.06 1.71
N ASP A 65 -6.12 2.03 0.91
CA ASP A 65 -6.16 1.94 -0.55
C ASP A 65 -5.32 0.75 -1.07
N LEU A 66 -4.14 0.56 -0.50
CA LEU A 66 -3.24 -0.55 -0.83
C LEU A 66 -3.85 -1.91 -0.45
N LYS A 67 -4.42 -2.05 0.75
CA LYS A 67 -5.14 -3.27 1.14
C LYS A 67 -6.34 -3.53 0.23
N ALA A 68 -7.09 -2.49 -0.15
CA ALA A 68 -8.20 -2.61 -1.07
C ALA A 68 -7.74 -3.11 -2.46
N SER A 69 -6.57 -2.67 -2.91
CA SER A 69 -6.00 -3.08 -4.21
C SER A 69 -5.70 -4.59 -4.31
N LEU A 70 -5.48 -5.26 -3.17
CA LEU A 70 -5.26 -6.71 -3.11
C LEU A 70 -6.54 -7.53 -3.22
N LYS A 71 -7.71 -6.95 -2.86
CA LYS A 71 -8.98 -7.67 -2.89
C LYS A 71 -9.23 -8.26 -4.29
N PRO A 72 -9.63 -9.54 -4.38
CA PRO A 72 -9.97 -10.15 -5.66
C PRO A 72 -11.08 -9.34 -6.34
N ARG A 73 -10.92 -9.05 -7.63
CA ARG A 73 -12.03 -8.52 -8.43
C ARG A 73 -12.99 -9.67 -8.68
N LEU A 74 -14.01 -9.79 -7.84
CA LEU A 74 -15.09 -10.77 -8.03
C LEU A 74 -15.73 -10.50 -9.39
N ARG A 75 -15.58 -11.43 -10.33
CA ARG A 75 -16.39 -11.46 -11.55
C ARG A 75 -17.61 -12.31 -11.23
N LEU A 76 -18.79 -11.69 -11.23
CA LEU A 76 -20.05 -12.42 -11.23
C LEU A 76 -20.11 -13.23 -12.53
N VAL A 77 -19.99 -14.54 -12.43
CA VAL A 77 -20.27 -15.46 -13.53
C VAL A 77 -21.70 -15.95 -13.31
N ALA A 78 -22.62 -15.62 -14.21
CA ALA A 78 -23.96 -16.20 -14.17
C ALA A 78 -23.84 -17.71 -14.42
N SER A 79 -24.22 -18.52 -13.43
CA SER A 79 -24.46 -19.96 -13.64
C SER A 79 -25.75 -20.11 -14.42
N ARG A 80 -25.73 -20.87 -15.51
CA ARG A 80 -26.95 -21.31 -16.21
C ARG A 80 -27.61 -22.46 -15.46
#